data_AF-A0A3D1QSS5-F1
#
_entry.id   AF-A0A3D1QSS5-F1
#
_cell.length_a   1.000
_cell.length_b   1.000
_cell.length_c   1.000
_cell.angle_alpha   90.00
_cell.angle_beta   90.00
_cell.angle_gamma   90.00
#
_symmetry.space_group_name_H-M   'P 1'
#
loop_
_entity.id
_entity.type
_entity.pdbx_description
1 polymer ?
#
loop_
_entity_poly.entity_id
_entity_poly.type
_entity_poly.pdbx_seq_one_letter_code
_entity_poly.pdbx_strand_id
1 'polypeptide(L)'
;MRPLRPGAPGPKSEARPGRGADGPVQLYRLAIRRICEELRAAGVEGRLHSFFATPEGREGIFDGVQLSAQGDLDIDALIANSQTLFEGAVARARVLEALDGFVVFALFDARNVLPHDTAMELGREIGRMLRGRQQ
;
A
#
# COMPACT_ATOMS: atom_id res chain seq x y z
N MET A 1 0.83 -39.23 -48.69
CA MET A 1 0.20 -38.06 -48.02
C MET A 1 0.01 -38.41 -46.56
N ARG A 2 0.52 -37.59 -45.63
CA ARG A 2 0.50 -37.80 -44.17
C ARG A 2 -0.08 -36.52 -43.53
N PRO A 3 -1.04 -36.57 -42.61
CA PRO A 3 -1.63 -35.35 -42.07
C PRO A 3 -0.72 -34.71 -41.01
N LEU A 4 -0.63 -33.37 -41.06
CA LEU A 4 0.05 -32.54 -40.06
C LEU A 4 -0.79 -32.47 -38.78
N ARG A 5 -0.19 -32.75 -37.62
CA ARG A 5 -0.81 -32.55 -36.31
C ARG A 5 -0.84 -31.05 -35.94
N PRO A 6 -1.89 -30.56 -35.27
CA PRO A 6 -1.91 -29.19 -34.74
C PRO A 6 -0.86 -29.02 -33.64
N GLY A 7 -0.09 -27.93 -33.72
CA GLY A 7 0.91 -27.56 -32.73
C GLY A 7 0.28 -27.29 -31.36
N ALA A 8 0.90 -27.82 -30.32
CA ALA A 8 0.56 -27.51 -28.94
C ALA A 8 0.85 -26.02 -28.65
N PRO A 9 0.00 -25.33 -27.86
CA PRO A 9 0.28 -23.97 -27.42
C PRO A 9 1.54 -23.96 -26.56
N GLY A 10 2.47 -23.06 -26.88
CA GLY A 10 3.69 -22.86 -26.11
C GLY A 10 3.40 -22.52 -24.65
N PRO A 11 4.35 -22.76 -23.73
CA PRO A 11 4.16 -22.46 -22.33
C PRO A 11 3.86 -20.96 -22.17
N LYS A 12 2.73 -20.67 -21.51
CA LYS A 12 2.38 -19.35 -21.03
C LYS A 12 3.58 -18.82 -20.25
N SER A 13 4.09 -17.68 -20.67
CA SER A 13 5.14 -16.96 -19.96
C SER A 13 4.65 -16.73 -18.52
N GLU A 14 5.13 -17.54 -17.59
CA GLU A 14 4.99 -17.29 -16.16
C GLU A 14 5.77 -16.00 -15.91
N ALA A 15 5.03 -14.89 -15.88
CA ALA A 15 5.51 -13.62 -15.37
C ALA A 15 5.93 -13.85 -13.91
N ARG A 16 7.21 -14.15 -13.73
CA ARG A 16 7.87 -14.13 -12.43
C ARG A 16 7.64 -12.72 -11.86
N PRO A 17 6.96 -12.55 -10.71
CA PRO A 17 6.75 -11.21 -10.16
C PRO A 17 8.12 -10.59 -9.93
N GLY A 18 8.34 -9.46 -10.61
CA GLY A 18 9.64 -8.81 -10.68
C GLY A 18 10.03 -8.28 -9.31
N ARG A 19 11.02 -8.91 -8.70
CA ARG A 19 11.64 -8.57 -7.41
C ARG A 19 12.19 -7.12 -7.27
N GLY A 20 11.98 -6.24 -8.26
CA GLY A 20 12.53 -4.88 -8.29
C GLY A 20 11.50 -3.74 -8.36
N ALA A 21 10.24 -4.00 -8.69
CA ALA A 21 9.21 -2.94 -8.79
C ALA A 21 8.41 -2.77 -7.49
N ASP A 22 8.17 -3.87 -6.77
CA ASP A 22 7.35 -3.92 -5.55
C ASP A 22 8.09 -3.52 -4.27
N GLY A 23 9.41 -3.38 -4.29
CA GLY A 23 10.21 -3.11 -3.08
C GLY A 23 9.71 -1.90 -2.27
N PRO A 24 9.55 -0.72 -2.88
CA PRO A 24 8.95 0.46 -2.25
C PRO A 24 7.56 0.23 -1.67
N VAL A 25 6.67 -0.35 -2.46
CA VAL A 25 5.26 -0.59 -2.09
C VAL A 25 5.16 -1.59 -0.93
N GLN A 26 6.02 -2.61 -0.93
CA GLN A 26 6.09 -3.61 0.12
C GLN A 26 6.46 -3.00 1.47
N LEU A 27 7.34 -2.00 1.50
CA LEU A 27 7.67 -1.27 2.74
C LEU A 27 6.46 -0.50 3.27
N TYR A 28 5.67 0.13 2.40
CA TYR A 28 4.41 0.78 2.80
C TYR A 28 3.38 -0.24 3.33
N ARG A 29 3.23 -1.42 2.69
CA ARG A 29 2.38 -2.50 3.22
C ARG A 29 2.77 -2.88 4.65
N LEU A 30 4.07 -3.08 4.89
CA LEU A 30 4.58 -3.44 6.21
C LEU A 30 4.35 -2.31 7.23
N ALA A 31 4.60 -1.06 6.84
CA ALA A 31 4.39 0.09 7.69
C ALA A 31 2.92 0.24 8.12
N ILE A 32 1.98 0.11 7.17
CA ILE A 32 0.54 0.23 7.46
C ILE A 32 0.08 -0.89 8.39
N ARG A 33 0.50 -2.13 8.14
CA ARG A 33 0.20 -3.27 9.03
C ARG A 33 0.71 -3.01 10.44
N ARG A 34 1.96 -2.57 10.57
CA ARG A 34 2.58 -2.27 11.87
C ARG A 34 1.83 -1.19 12.64
N ILE A 35 1.38 -0.12 11.97
CA ILE A 35 0.54 0.90 12.61
C ILE A 35 -0.80 0.32 13.06
N CYS A 36 -1.45 -0.49 12.22
CA CYS A 36 -2.72 -1.13 12.55
C CYS A 36 -2.59 -2.12 13.72
N GLU A 37 -1.46 -2.82 13.84
CA GLU A 37 -1.15 -3.69 14.97
C GLU A 37 -1.09 -2.92 16.28
N GLU A 38 -0.39 -1.77 16.33
CA GLU A 38 -0.31 -0.94 17.53
C GLU A 38 -1.68 -0.34 17.92
N LEU A 39 -2.46 0.14 16.93
CA LEU A 39 -3.82 0.63 17.18
C LEU A 39 -4.73 -0.47 17.73
N ARG A 40 -4.61 -1.70 17.22
CA ARG A 40 -5.37 -2.85 17.72
C ARG A 40 -4.92 -3.26 19.13
N ALA A 41 -3.61 -3.23 19.40
CA ALA A 41 -3.08 -3.51 20.74
C ALA A 41 -3.61 -2.52 21.80
N ALA A 42 -3.91 -1.29 21.38
CA ALA A 42 -4.54 -0.26 22.21
C ALA A 42 -6.08 -0.31 22.24
N GLY A 43 -6.72 -1.27 21.55
CA GLY A 43 -8.19 -1.42 21.51
C GLY A 43 -8.92 -0.34 20.73
N VAL A 44 -8.23 0.28 19.76
CA VAL A 44 -8.76 1.37 18.92
C VAL A 44 -8.65 1.02 17.43
N GLU A 45 -8.94 -0.23 17.08
CA GLU A 45 -8.96 -0.69 15.70
C GLU A 45 -9.98 0.05 14.82
N GLY A 46 -9.76 0.02 13.51
CA GLY A 46 -10.70 0.57 12.53
C GLY A 46 -10.68 2.09 12.39
N ARG A 47 -10.00 2.84 13.26
CA ARG A 47 -9.91 4.31 13.18
C ARG A 47 -9.41 4.83 11.83
N LEU A 48 -8.46 4.11 11.21
CA LEU A 48 -7.89 4.52 9.93
C LEU A 48 -8.90 4.53 8.77
N HIS A 49 -10.06 3.87 8.89
CA HIS A 49 -11.12 3.98 7.87
C HIS A 49 -11.64 5.40 7.69
N SER A 50 -11.50 6.25 8.72
CA SER A 50 -11.85 7.67 8.62
C SER A 50 -11.04 8.43 7.57
N PHE A 51 -9.88 7.91 7.14
CA PHE A 51 -9.12 8.45 6.03
C PHE A 51 -9.96 8.58 4.75
N PHE A 52 -10.76 7.55 4.42
CA PHE A 52 -11.57 7.55 3.19
C PHE A 52 -12.71 8.59 3.21
N ALA A 53 -12.94 9.23 4.35
CA ALA A 53 -13.86 10.36 4.46
C ALA A 53 -13.18 11.73 4.27
N THR A 54 -11.85 11.81 4.27
CA THR A 54 -11.09 13.06 4.04
C THR A 54 -11.07 13.44 2.54
N PRO A 55 -10.71 14.68 2.18
CA PRO A 55 -10.54 15.06 0.78
C PRO A 55 -9.55 14.17 0.02
N GLU A 56 -8.41 13.84 0.63
CA GLU A 56 -7.37 12.99 0.05
C GLU A 56 -7.87 11.55 -0.14
N GLY A 57 -8.59 11.01 0.84
CA GLY A 57 -9.17 9.66 0.75
C GLY A 57 -10.34 9.54 -0.23
N ARG A 58 -10.88 10.66 -0.72
CA ARG A 58 -11.90 10.73 -1.78
C ARG A 58 -11.31 11.01 -3.17
N GLU A 59 -10.00 11.16 -3.29
CA GLU A 59 -9.37 11.25 -4.59
C GLU A 59 -9.54 9.92 -5.34
N GLY A 60 -9.73 10.00 -6.67
CA GLY A 60 -10.02 8.81 -7.48
C GLY A 60 -8.95 7.71 -7.41
N ILE A 61 -7.74 8.02 -6.96
CA ILE A 61 -6.70 7.01 -6.72
C ILE A 61 -7.09 6.01 -5.61
N PHE A 62 -7.92 6.44 -4.65
CA PHE A 62 -8.44 5.61 -3.55
C PHE A 62 -9.83 5.00 -3.83
N ASP A 63 -10.41 5.21 -5.03
CA ASP A 63 -11.73 4.68 -5.35
C ASP A 63 -11.79 3.15 -5.21
N GLY A 64 -12.69 2.67 -4.35
CA GLY A 64 -12.85 1.24 -4.09
C GLY A 64 -11.73 0.59 -3.27
N VAL A 65 -10.68 1.33 -2.89
CA VAL A 65 -9.59 0.82 -2.04
C VAL A 65 -10.14 0.53 -0.65
N GLN A 66 -9.86 -0.67 -0.15
CA GLN A 66 -10.29 -1.12 1.18
C GLN A 66 -9.10 -1.27 2.12
N LEU A 67 -9.35 -1.13 3.41
CA LEU A 67 -8.42 -1.46 4.48
C LEU A 67 -9.00 -2.64 5.27
N SER A 68 -8.29 -3.76 5.33
CA SER A 68 -8.72 -4.90 6.16
C SER A 68 -8.57 -4.59 7.65
N ALA A 69 -9.27 -5.33 8.51
CA ALA A 69 -9.08 -5.26 9.97
C ALA A 69 -7.64 -5.60 10.39
N GLN A 70 -6.92 -6.37 9.57
CA GLN A 70 -5.52 -6.75 9.77
C GLN A 70 -4.53 -5.65 9.39
N GLY A 71 -4.98 -4.59 8.71
CA GLY A 71 -4.14 -3.53 8.21
C GLY A 71 -3.63 -3.77 6.79
N ASP A 72 -4.35 -4.58 6.00
CA ASP A 72 -4.07 -4.77 4.59
C ASP A 72 -4.79 -3.71 3.77
N LEU A 73 -4.05 -2.72 3.28
CA LEU A 73 -4.55 -1.79 2.28
C LEU A 73 -4.55 -2.48 0.90
N ASP A 74 -5.64 -2.34 0.15
CA ASP A 74 -5.76 -2.83 -1.23
C ASP A 74 -4.92 -1.98 -2.19
N ILE A 75 -3.61 -2.19 -2.14
CA ILE A 75 -2.67 -1.44 -2.99
C ILE A 75 -2.79 -1.88 -4.46
N ASP A 76 -3.31 -3.06 -4.74
CA ASP A 76 -3.47 -3.51 -6.13
C ASP A 76 -4.59 -2.71 -6.82
N ALA A 77 -5.70 -2.44 -6.11
CA ALA A 77 -6.70 -1.47 -6.56
C ALA A 77 -6.12 -0.05 -6.70
N LEU A 78 -5.31 0.39 -5.73
CA LEU A 78 -4.68 1.71 -5.76
C LEU A 78 -3.73 1.88 -6.97
N ILE A 79 -2.95 0.85 -7.30
CA ILE A 79 -2.08 0.81 -8.48
C ILE A 79 -2.93 0.85 -9.75
N ALA A 80 -4.00 0.04 -9.82
CA ALA A 80 -4.89 0.01 -10.97
C ALA A 80 -5.53 1.38 -11.23
N ASN A 81 -6.06 2.03 -10.19
CA ASN A 81 -6.63 3.38 -10.27
C ASN A 81 -5.57 4.40 -10.71
N SER A 82 -4.35 4.29 -10.20
CA SER A 82 -3.29 5.21 -10.62
C SER A 82 -2.92 5.06 -12.10
N GLN A 83 -2.92 3.83 -12.61
CA GLN A 83 -2.63 3.54 -14.02
C GLN A 83 -3.75 4.00 -14.97
N THR A 84 -4.99 4.12 -14.50
CA THR A 84 -6.09 4.66 -15.31
C THR A 84 -6.08 6.19 -15.32
N LEU A 85 -5.60 6.82 -14.25
CA LEU A 85 -5.58 8.27 -14.06
C LEU A 85 -4.31 8.95 -14.61
N PHE A 86 -3.18 8.22 -14.66
CA PHE A 86 -1.87 8.79 -14.99
C PHE A 86 -1.06 7.87 -15.90
N GLU A 87 -0.15 8.45 -16.69
CA GLU A 87 0.68 7.68 -17.63
C GLU A 87 2.09 7.37 -17.08
N GLY A 88 2.57 6.17 -17.37
CA GLY A 88 3.96 5.77 -17.20
C GLY A 88 4.53 6.00 -15.80
N ALA A 89 5.66 6.70 -15.71
CA ALA A 89 6.34 6.96 -14.43
C ALA A 89 5.51 7.82 -13.46
N VAL A 90 4.58 8.64 -13.97
CA VAL A 90 3.71 9.49 -13.14
C VAL A 90 2.76 8.64 -12.32
N ALA A 91 2.15 7.60 -12.89
CA ALA A 91 1.30 6.67 -12.15
C ALA A 91 2.06 6.07 -10.95
N ARG A 92 3.28 5.58 -11.19
CA ARG A 92 4.10 5.02 -10.10
C ARG A 92 4.41 6.07 -9.01
N ALA A 93 4.71 7.30 -9.39
CA ALA A 93 4.95 8.37 -8.42
C ALA A 93 3.70 8.67 -7.58
N ARG A 94 2.52 8.71 -8.22
CA ARG A 94 1.23 8.96 -7.57
C ARG A 94 0.82 7.86 -6.60
N VAL A 95 1.11 6.59 -6.91
CA VAL A 95 0.94 5.49 -5.95
C VAL A 95 1.76 5.74 -4.69
N LEU A 96 3.04 6.09 -4.84
CA LEU A 96 3.92 6.30 -3.69
C LEU A 96 3.52 7.54 -2.88
N GLU A 97 3.10 8.61 -3.55
CA GLU A 97 2.59 9.83 -2.92
C GLU A 97 1.32 9.55 -2.10
N ALA A 98 0.37 8.81 -2.67
CA ALA A 98 -0.85 8.41 -1.97
C ALA A 98 -0.55 7.55 -0.73
N LEU A 99 0.37 6.59 -0.85
CA LEU A 99 0.80 5.76 0.27
C LEU A 99 1.52 6.57 1.36
N ASP A 100 2.31 7.57 0.97
CA ASP A 100 2.96 8.48 1.92
C ASP A 100 1.93 9.31 2.69
N GLY A 101 0.96 9.89 1.98
CA GLY A 101 -0.16 10.63 2.59
C GLY A 101 -0.96 9.77 3.57
N PHE A 102 -1.27 8.53 3.20
CA PHE A 102 -1.96 7.59 4.08
C PHE A 102 -1.16 7.28 5.34
N VAL A 103 0.14 7.02 5.24
CA VAL A 103 1.00 6.76 6.41
C VAL A 103 1.12 8.00 7.31
N VAL A 104 1.25 9.20 6.74
CA VAL A 104 1.28 10.45 7.51
C VAL A 104 -0.02 10.62 8.31
N PHE A 105 -1.17 10.40 7.67
CA PHE A 105 -2.46 10.40 8.35
C PHE A 105 -2.51 9.36 9.48
N ALA A 106 -2.08 8.13 9.20
CA ALA A 106 -2.14 7.04 10.16
C ALA A 106 -1.25 7.29 11.39
N LEU A 107 -0.04 7.84 11.20
CA LEU A 107 0.83 8.24 12.31
C LEU A 107 0.26 9.43 13.09
N PHE A 108 -0.39 10.37 12.41
CA PHE A 108 -1.07 11.47 13.08
C PHE A 108 -2.22 10.95 13.97
N ASP A 109 -3.09 10.10 13.46
CA ASP A 109 -4.18 9.52 14.25
C ASP A 109 -3.63 8.66 15.41
N ALA A 110 -2.60 7.85 15.17
CA ALA A 110 -1.94 7.07 16.22
C ALA A 110 -1.38 7.95 17.34
N ARG A 111 -0.77 9.10 17.03
CA ARG A 111 -0.29 10.07 18.04
C ARG A 111 -1.41 10.67 18.90
N ASN A 112 -2.64 10.67 18.43
CA ASN A 112 -3.79 11.20 19.18
C ASN A 112 -4.41 10.18 20.14
N VAL A 113 -4.08 8.90 20.01
CA VAL A 113 -4.73 7.82 20.78
C VAL A 113 -3.77 6.93 21.56
N LEU A 114 -2.52 6.81 21.12
CA LEU A 114 -1.51 6.02 21.80
C LEU A 114 -0.80 6.83 22.89
N PRO A 115 -0.22 6.17 23.91
CA PRO A 115 0.71 6.80 24.84
C PRO A 115 1.86 7.50 24.08
N HIS A 116 2.33 8.62 24.61
CA HIS A 116 3.33 9.47 23.95
C HIS A 116 4.57 8.70 23.51
N ASP A 117 5.16 7.92 24.42
CA ASP A 117 6.39 7.17 24.15
C ASP A 117 6.17 6.11 23.07
N THR A 118 5.06 5.36 23.13
CA THR A 118 4.67 4.38 22.11
C THR A 118 4.49 5.03 20.74
N ALA A 119 3.81 6.16 20.67
CA ALA A 119 3.58 6.87 19.41
C ALA A 119 4.90 7.39 18.80
N MET A 120 5.82 7.89 19.64
CA MET A 120 7.12 8.38 19.20
C MET A 120 8.03 7.23 18.73
N GLU A 121 8.01 6.09 19.41
CA GLU A 121 8.73 4.88 18.99
C GLU A 121 8.20 4.34 17.67
N LEU A 122 6.88 4.23 17.53
CA LEU A 122 6.23 3.83 16.28
C LEU A 122 6.63 4.77 15.14
N GLY A 123 6.56 6.10 15.34
CA GLY A 123 6.99 7.07 14.33
C GLY A 123 8.45 6.91 13.90
N ARG A 124 9.36 6.62 14.84
CA ARG A 124 10.78 6.36 14.53
C ARG A 124 10.98 5.03 13.79
N GLU A 125 10.24 3.99 14.17
CA GLU A 125 10.24 2.69 13.51
C GLU A 125 9.81 2.81 12.05
N ILE A 126 8.61 3.37 11.81
CA ILE A 126 8.07 3.58 10.46
C ILE A 126 8.99 4.49 9.63
N GLY A 127 9.50 5.57 10.23
CA GLY A 127 10.46 6.45 9.57
C GLY A 127 11.77 5.75 9.19
N ARG A 128 12.24 4.74 9.94
CA ARG A 128 13.39 3.91 9.54
C ARG A 128 13.03 2.95 8.40
N MET A 129 11.87 2.29 8.49
CA MET A 129 11.39 1.39 7.44
C MET A 129 11.30 2.08 6.08
N LEU A 130 10.71 3.28 6.04
CA LEU A 130 10.47 4.01 4.78
C LEU A 130 11.69 4.78 4.26
N ARG A 131 12.65 5.17 5.11
CA ARG A 131 13.92 5.75 4.65
C ARG A 131 14.86 4.73 3.99
N GLY A 132 14.75 3.45 4.37
CA GLY A 132 15.46 2.36 3.69
C GLY A 132 15.07 2.19 2.21
N ARG A 133 14.00 2.85 1.75
CA ARG A 133 13.57 2.93 0.35
C ARG A 133 14.43 3.86 -0.52
N GLN A 134 15.12 4.82 0.09
CA GLN A 134 15.80 5.94 -0.58
C GLN A 134 17.30 5.68 -0.83
N GLN A 135 17.80 4.50 -0.47
CA GLN A 135 19.19 4.05 -0.65
C GLN A 135 19.22 2.92 -1.69
#